data_AF-A0A2I0QA79-F1
#
_entry.id   AF-A0A2I0QA79-F1
#
_cell.length_a   1.000
_cell.length_b   1.000
_cell.length_c   1.000
_cell.angle_alpha   90.00
_cell.angle_beta   90.00
_cell.angle_gamma   90.00
#
_symmetry.space_group_name_H-M   'P 1'
#
loop_
_entity.id
_entity.type
_entity.pdbx_description
1 polymer ?
#
loop_
_entity_poly.entity_id
_entity_poly.type
_entity_poly.pdbx_seq_one_letter_code
_entity_poly.pdbx_strand_id
1 'polypeptide(L)'
;QEEHTGIIWVVPNRPDAFPVNGNRTGNPGLNLAFEDFHVIEYAYLDSLYFEPYTVKLPIYQIRLQEEYAHLEYNFMYLLDNCYPGFFSHFTDPYYNEFFIDGQLISTNNGIIYIYFYDEYFDPTLVLRSNTRSYNKHMNLILRKYDIKSYSYHPFVLNGDTLWRTITILSHYQDALPLYYDLLTNNNLYEYIFISSFRTFGDSSNPCGPYSGISDEVESTFKIFPNPAQDEILISGVIPESVIVYDVLGKMVVTKFDAETNKINIKHLPDGLYILKIISNDAKMYTDKIIKQ
;
A
#
# COMPACT_ATOMS: atom_id res chain seq x y z
N GLN A 1 -15.66 15.21 0.70
CA GLN A 1 -14.73 14.70 1.74
C GLN A 1 -14.05 13.49 1.12
N GLU A 2 -12.72 13.41 1.23
CA GLU A 2 -12.00 12.21 0.83
C GLU A 2 -12.39 11.09 1.80
N GLU A 3 -13.20 10.15 1.33
CA GLU A 3 -13.64 8.98 2.09
C GLU A 3 -12.53 7.91 2.11
N HIS A 4 -11.67 7.92 3.12
CA HIS A 4 -10.59 6.92 3.24
C HIS A 4 -11.16 5.58 3.71
N THR A 5 -10.78 4.49 3.04
CA THR A 5 -11.27 3.16 3.39
C THR A 5 -10.38 2.46 4.43
N GLY A 6 -9.11 2.87 4.53
CA GLY A 6 -8.10 2.17 5.30
C GLY A 6 -7.73 0.83 4.66
N ILE A 7 -8.04 0.61 3.39
CA ILE A 7 -7.81 -0.66 2.70
C ILE A 7 -6.76 -0.46 1.61
N ILE A 8 -5.74 -1.32 1.62
CA ILE A 8 -4.65 -1.31 0.65
C ILE A 8 -4.54 -2.70 0.05
N TRP A 9 -4.52 -2.79 -1.28
CA TRP A 9 -4.27 -4.06 -1.98
C TRP A 9 -2.82 -4.12 -2.43
N VAL A 10 -2.20 -5.27 -2.24
CA VAL A 10 -0.78 -5.49 -2.50
C VAL A 10 -0.57 -6.85 -3.19
N VAL A 11 0.46 -6.91 -4.03
CA VAL A 11 0.93 -8.13 -4.70
C VAL A 11 2.40 -8.33 -4.30
N PRO A 12 2.65 -8.86 -3.10
CA PRO A 12 4.01 -9.06 -2.61
C PRO A 12 4.71 -10.10 -3.48
N ASN A 13 5.88 -9.76 -4.00
CA ASN A 13 6.72 -10.68 -4.77
C ASN A 13 7.93 -11.22 -3.98
N ARG A 14 8.03 -10.89 -2.69
CA ARG A 14 9.11 -11.30 -1.79
C ARG A 14 8.61 -12.26 -0.71
N PRO A 15 9.35 -13.35 -0.41
CA PRO A 15 8.95 -14.31 0.63
C PRO A 15 8.71 -13.71 2.01
N ASP A 16 9.50 -12.70 2.42
CA ASP A 16 9.41 -12.06 3.74
C ASP A 16 8.29 -11.01 3.83
N ALA A 17 7.68 -10.65 2.70
CA ALA A 17 6.57 -9.71 2.59
C ALA A 17 5.19 -10.37 2.70
N PHE A 18 5.10 -11.70 2.63
CA PHE A 18 3.84 -12.43 2.76
C PHE A 18 3.32 -12.44 4.20
N PRO A 19 2.00 -12.51 4.40
CA PRO A 19 1.42 -12.57 5.73
C PRO A 19 1.82 -13.87 6.46
N VAL A 20 2.22 -13.74 7.73
CA VAL A 20 2.58 -14.86 8.61
C VAL A 20 1.44 -15.22 9.56
N ASN A 21 0.76 -14.22 10.16
CA ASN A 21 -0.29 -14.45 11.16
C ASN A 21 -1.44 -13.42 11.10
N GLY A 22 -1.82 -12.99 9.91
CA GLY A 22 -3.01 -12.16 9.71
C GLY A 22 -2.82 -10.67 9.96
N ASN A 23 -1.72 -10.19 10.55
CA ASN A 23 -1.33 -8.77 10.59
C ASN A 23 0.20 -8.57 10.75
N ARG A 24 0.99 -9.59 10.42
CA ARG A 24 2.46 -9.54 10.38
C ARG A 24 2.98 -10.25 9.16
N THR A 25 4.26 -9.99 8.89
CA THR A 25 5.06 -10.56 7.82
C THR A 25 6.34 -11.20 8.38
N GLY A 26 7.13 -11.82 7.51
CA GLY A 26 8.47 -12.31 7.86
C GLY A 26 9.52 -11.20 7.98
N ASN A 27 9.19 -9.96 7.61
CA ASN A 27 10.10 -8.83 7.63
C ASN A 27 9.88 -7.98 8.90
N PRO A 28 10.86 -7.93 9.84
CA PRO A 28 10.72 -7.18 11.08
C PRO A 28 10.50 -5.68 10.87
N GLY A 29 11.22 -5.06 9.92
CA GLY A 29 11.06 -3.64 9.60
C GLY A 29 9.64 -3.33 9.11
N LEU A 30 9.08 -4.23 8.29
CA LEU A 30 7.72 -4.10 7.79
C LEU A 30 6.70 -4.23 8.91
N ASN A 31 6.98 -5.11 9.88
CA ASN A 31 6.11 -5.26 11.04
C ASN A 31 6.13 -4.02 11.95
N LEU A 32 7.24 -3.28 12.01
CA LEU A 32 7.26 -1.96 12.66
C LEU A 32 6.35 -0.98 11.95
N ALA A 33 6.43 -0.91 10.61
CA ALA A 33 5.51 -0.08 9.85
C ALA A 33 4.05 -0.51 10.07
N PHE A 34 3.76 -1.81 10.10
CA PHE A 34 2.40 -2.31 10.34
C PHE A 34 1.86 -1.85 11.71
N GLU A 35 2.70 -1.78 12.76
CA GLU A 35 2.30 -1.20 14.05
C GLU A 35 2.05 0.31 13.94
N ASP A 36 3.00 1.05 13.36
CA ASP A 36 2.92 2.51 13.28
C ASP A 36 1.76 3.01 12.40
N PHE A 37 1.34 2.20 11.43
CA PHE A 37 0.18 2.45 10.57
C PHE A 37 -1.10 1.76 11.05
N HIS A 38 -1.08 1.12 12.22
CA HIS A 38 -2.26 0.50 12.84
C HIS A 38 -2.93 -0.56 11.94
N VAL A 39 -2.12 -1.44 11.34
CA VAL A 39 -2.59 -2.56 10.53
C VAL A 39 -3.27 -3.60 11.42
N ILE A 40 -4.56 -3.83 11.17
CA ILE A 40 -5.38 -4.81 11.89
C ILE A 40 -5.59 -6.11 11.11
N GLU A 41 -5.37 -6.09 9.79
CA GLU A 41 -5.48 -7.27 8.94
C GLU A 41 -4.48 -7.18 7.78
N TYR A 42 -3.87 -8.31 7.46
CA TYR A 42 -3.13 -8.57 6.24
C TYR A 42 -3.43 -10.01 5.80
N ALA A 43 -4.30 -10.14 4.80
CA ALA A 43 -4.89 -11.42 4.42
C ALA A 43 -4.94 -11.61 2.91
N TYR A 44 -4.90 -12.86 2.48
CA TYR A 44 -5.15 -13.20 1.08
C TYR A 44 -6.57 -12.79 0.70
N LEU A 45 -6.70 -12.04 -0.39
CA LEU A 45 -7.98 -11.59 -0.92
C LEU A 45 -8.42 -12.51 -2.05
N ASP A 46 -7.63 -12.55 -3.13
CA ASP A 46 -7.91 -13.36 -4.31
C ASP A 46 -6.64 -13.54 -5.15
N SER A 47 -6.75 -14.18 -6.31
CA SER A 47 -5.69 -14.22 -7.32
C SER A 47 -6.22 -13.64 -8.62
N LEU A 48 -5.61 -12.56 -9.10
CA LEU A 48 -6.01 -11.89 -10.35
C LEU A 48 -4.96 -12.07 -11.44
N TYR A 49 -5.39 -11.91 -12.70
CA TYR A 49 -4.46 -11.81 -13.82
C TYR A 49 -3.93 -10.38 -13.92
N PHE A 50 -2.61 -10.25 -14.07
CA PHE A 50 -1.94 -8.98 -14.35
C PHE A 50 -1.27 -9.04 -15.72
N GLU A 51 -1.08 -7.90 -16.38
CA GLU A 51 -0.36 -7.82 -17.66
C GLU A 51 1.03 -8.50 -17.54
N PRO A 52 1.43 -9.38 -18.50
CA PRO A 52 0.79 -9.71 -19.78
C PRO A 52 -0.19 -10.91 -19.75
N TYR A 53 -0.98 -11.07 -18.68
CA TYR A 53 -2.07 -12.06 -18.50
C TYR A 53 -1.62 -13.54 -18.56
N THR A 54 -0.32 -13.79 -18.54
CA THR A 54 0.25 -15.14 -18.46
C THR A 54 0.38 -15.65 -17.03
N VAL A 55 0.30 -14.75 -16.04
CA VAL A 55 0.53 -15.09 -14.63
C VAL A 55 -0.65 -14.62 -13.79
N LYS A 56 -1.24 -15.57 -13.07
CA LYS A 56 -2.24 -15.30 -12.04
C LYS A 56 -1.49 -15.08 -10.72
N LEU A 57 -1.63 -13.92 -10.12
CA LEU A 57 -0.87 -13.54 -8.93
C LEU A 57 -1.80 -13.33 -7.74
N PRO A 58 -1.36 -13.74 -6.53
CA PRO A 58 -2.14 -13.54 -5.33
C PRO A 58 -2.15 -12.05 -4.95
N ILE A 59 -3.35 -11.51 -4.77
CA ILE A 59 -3.60 -10.21 -4.18
C ILE A 59 -3.91 -10.41 -2.70
N TYR A 60 -3.31 -9.55 -1.89
CA TYR A 60 -3.55 -9.48 -0.47
C TYR A 60 -4.14 -8.13 -0.12
N GLN A 61 -4.97 -8.13 0.90
CA GLN A 61 -5.56 -6.94 1.48
C GLN A 61 -4.87 -6.64 2.80
N ILE A 62 -4.41 -5.40 2.96
CA ILE A 62 -4.04 -4.80 4.23
C ILE A 62 -5.19 -3.88 4.66
N ARG A 63 -5.62 -3.99 5.91
CA ARG A 63 -6.63 -3.12 6.52
C ARG A 63 -6.06 -2.39 7.72
N LEU A 64 -6.21 -1.08 7.72
CA LEU A 64 -5.92 -0.19 8.84
C LEU A 64 -7.13 -0.14 9.78
N GLN A 65 -6.87 0.16 11.05
CA GLN A 65 -7.94 0.51 11.98
C GLN A 65 -8.67 1.78 11.48
N GLU A 66 -10.00 1.82 11.61
CA GLU A 66 -10.86 2.85 10.99
C GLU A 66 -10.46 4.29 11.31
N GLU A 67 -10.08 4.57 12.56
CA GLU A 67 -9.63 5.91 12.99
C GLU A 67 -8.32 6.35 12.30
N TYR A 68 -7.53 5.40 11.79
CA TYR A 68 -6.27 5.61 11.08
C TYR A 68 -6.40 5.44 9.56
N ALA A 69 -7.61 5.28 9.02
CA ALA A 69 -7.84 5.15 7.58
C ALA A 69 -7.22 6.30 6.76
N HIS A 70 -7.15 7.51 7.33
CA HIS A 70 -6.52 8.67 6.71
C HIS A 70 -5.00 8.51 6.45
N LEU A 71 -4.33 7.54 7.08
CA LEU A 71 -2.92 7.23 6.86
C LEU A 71 -2.66 6.32 5.65
N GLU A 72 -3.71 5.80 5.01
CA GLU A 72 -3.65 4.87 3.88
C GLU A 72 -2.62 5.31 2.83
N TYR A 73 -2.67 6.57 2.40
CA TYR A 73 -1.76 7.13 1.39
C TYR A 73 -0.29 7.15 1.83
N ASN A 74 -0.02 7.60 3.05
CA ASN A 74 1.33 7.63 3.59
C ASN A 74 1.91 6.21 3.71
N PHE A 75 1.05 5.25 4.05
CA PHE A 75 1.48 3.87 4.17
C PHE A 75 1.81 3.26 2.82
N MET A 76 0.95 3.48 1.81
CA MET A 76 1.21 3.04 0.45
C MET A 76 2.51 3.62 -0.11
N TYR A 77 2.76 4.91 0.11
CA TYR A 77 4.00 5.56 -0.29
C TYR A 77 5.23 4.91 0.34
N LEU A 78 5.16 4.58 1.63
CA LEU A 78 6.22 3.87 2.34
C LEU A 78 6.41 2.43 1.82
N LEU A 79 5.32 1.70 1.58
CA LEU A 79 5.39 0.34 1.03
C LEU A 79 6.06 0.34 -0.35
N ASP A 80 5.73 1.30 -1.21
CA ASP A 80 6.27 1.38 -2.56
C ASP A 80 7.76 1.75 -2.59
N ASN A 81 8.14 2.78 -1.81
CA ASN A 81 9.52 3.28 -1.81
C ASN A 81 10.48 2.40 -1.01
N CYS A 82 10.00 1.74 0.05
CA CYS A 82 10.86 1.12 1.06
C CYS A 82 10.78 -0.40 1.07
N TYR A 83 9.72 -0.95 0.48
CA TYR A 83 9.53 -2.40 0.31
C TYR A 83 9.27 -2.71 -1.16
N PRO A 84 10.29 -2.53 -2.02
CA PRO A 84 10.13 -2.78 -3.45
C PRO A 84 9.61 -4.19 -3.67
N GLY A 85 8.59 -4.29 -4.53
CA GLY A 85 7.93 -5.55 -4.84
C GLY A 85 6.59 -5.80 -4.15
N PHE A 86 6.11 -4.89 -3.30
CA PHE A 86 4.72 -4.91 -2.78
C PHE A 86 3.67 -4.57 -3.83
N PHE A 87 4.04 -3.78 -4.83
CA PHE A 87 3.16 -3.35 -5.92
C PHE A 87 3.63 -3.84 -7.28
N SER A 88 4.39 -4.95 -7.31
CA SER A 88 5.15 -5.45 -8.47
C SER A 88 4.39 -5.57 -9.81
N HIS A 89 3.05 -5.61 -9.76
CA HIS A 89 2.19 -5.69 -10.94
C HIS A 89 1.07 -4.64 -10.96
N PHE A 90 1.00 -3.76 -9.96
CA PHE A 90 0.22 -2.55 -10.09
C PHE A 90 1.04 -1.57 -10.94
N THR A 91 0.49 -1.16 -12.08
CA THR A 91 1.12 -0.14 -12.92
C THR A 91 1.10 1.18 -12.18
N ASP A 92 2.28 1.66 -11.83
CA ASP A 92 2.51 2.99 -11.32
C ASP A 92 2.01 4.02 -12.34
N PRO A 93 0.94 4.81 -12.08
CA PRO A 93 0.41 5.76 -13.05
C PRO A 93 1.27 7.02 -13.06
N TYR A 94 2.54 6.88 -13.43
CA TYR A 94 3.53 7.96 -13.48
C TYR A 94 3.13 9.11 -14.44
N TYR A 95 2.11 8.93 -15.31
CA TYR A 95 1.82 9.88 -16.38
C TYR A 95 0.36 10.34 -16.59
N ASN A 96 -0.66 9.71 -15.99
CA ASN A 96 -2.05 10.09 -16.27
C ASN A 96 -2.74 10.67 -15.04
N GLU A 97 -2.80 11.99 -14.93
CA GLU A 97 -3.66 12.67 -13.97
C GLU A 97 -5.08 12.49 -14.48
N PHE A 98 -5.94 11.79 -13.72
CA PHE A 98 -7.33 11.61 -14.14
C PHE A 98 -8.14 12.83 -13.73
N PHE A 99 -8.48 13.63 -14.74
CA PHE A 99 -9.41 14.74 -14.60
C PHE A 99 -10.78 14.33 -15.14
N ILE A 100 -11.84 14.55 -14.38
CA ILE A 100 -13.21 14.64 -14.92
C ILE A 100 -13.64 16.07 -14.83
N ASP A 101 -14.10 16.62 -15.95
CA ASP A 101 -14.60 18.00 -16.04
C ASP A 101 -13.60 19.04 -15.48
N GLY A 102 -12.30 18.78 -15.63
CA GLY A 102 -11.21 19.65 -15.15
C GLY A 102 -10.90 19.53 -13.67
N GLN A 103 -11.53 18.62 -12.93
CA GLN A 103 -11.20 18.31 -11.53
C GLN A 103 -10.41 17.01 -11.43
N LEU A 104 -9.28 17.08 -10.72
CA LEU A 104 -8.49 15.90 -10.38
C LEU A 104 -9.33 14.98 -9.51
N ILE A 105 -9.42 13.71 -9.89
CA ILE A 105 -10.10 12.71 -9.08
C ILE A 105 -9.09 12.05 -8.15
N SER A 106 -9.22 12.39 -6.88
CA SER A 106 -8.56 11.75 -5.76
C SER A 106 -9.06 10.31 -5.54
N THR A 107 -8.18 9.53 -4.94
CA THR A 107 -7.89 8.11 -5.16
C THR A 107 -8.65 7.11 -4.28
N ASN A 108 -9.82 7.47 -3.75
CA ASN A 108 -10.65 6.52 -3.00
C ASN A 108 -11.56 5.65 -3.89
N ASN A 109 -11.34 5.70 -5.21
CA ASN A 109 -12.10 4.97 -6.20
C ASN A 109 -11.28 3.78 -6.71
N GLY A 110 -11.90 2.60 -6.77
CA GLY A 110 -11.35 1.50 -7.54
C GLY A 110 -11.35 1.87 -9.02
N ILE A 111 -10.22 1.75 -9.69
CA ILE A 111 -10.11 2.05 -11.11
C ILE A 111 -10.01 0.72 -11.86
N ILE A 112 -10.98 0.47 -12.73
CA ILE A 112 -10.96 -0.67 -13.62
C ILE A 112 -10.70 -0.18 -15.03
N TYR A 113 -9.74 -0.82 -15.68
CA TYR A 113 -9.51 -0.63 -17.09
C TYR A 113 -9.96 -1.85 -17.87
N ILE A 114 -10.62 -1.61 -19.00
CA ILE A 114 -10.98 -2.60 -19.99
C ILE A 114 -10.28 -2.20 -21.29
N TYR A 115 -9.51 -3.09 -21.88
CA TYR A 115 -8.73 -2.78 -23.07
C TYR A 115 -9.01 -3.74 -24.24
N PHE A 116 -8.75 -3.21 -25.44
CA PHE A 116 -9.05 -3.84 -26.72
C PHE A 116 -8.01 -3.45 -27.79
N TYR A 117 -7.45 -4.40 -28.54
CA TYR A 117 -6.85 -4.21 -29.86
C TYR A 117 -7.95 -4.13 -30.94
N ASP A 118 -7.59 -3.70 -32.14
CA ASP A 118 -8.54 -3.35 -33.20
C ASP A 118 -9.48 -4.47 -33.63
N GLU A 119 -9.10 -5.72 -33.48
CA GLU A 119 -9.85 -6.84 -34.04
C GLU A 119 -11.09 -7.25 -33.22
N TYR A 120 -11.17 -6.87 -31.93
CA TYR A 120 -12.15 -7.44 -30.98
C TYR A 120 -13.13 -6.43 -30.36
N PHE A 121 -13.15 -5.18 -30.85
CA PHE A 121 -13.92 -4.12 -30.20
C PHE A 121 -15.43 -4.15 -30.48
N ASP A 122 -16.26 -4.26 -29.43
CA ASP A 122 -17.72 -4.00 -29.50
C ASP A 122 -18.00 -2.49 -29.43
N PRO A 123 -18.45 -1.85 -30.52
CA PRO A 123 -18.69 -0.41 -30.57
C PRO A 123 -19.84 0.05 -29.66
N THR A 124 -20.71 -0.85 -29.20
CA THR A 124 -21.76 -0.50 -28.25
C THR A 124 -21.21 -0.17 -26.86
N LEU A 125 -19.96 -0.55 -26.57
CA LEU A 125 -19.28 -0.19 -25.32
C LEU A 125 -18.82 1.26 -25.26
N VAL A 126 -18.80 1.99 -26.38
CA VAL A 126 -18.47 3.42 -26.38
C VAL A 126 -19.44 4.17 -25.46
N LEU A 127 -18.91 5.18 -24.76
CA LEU A 127 -19.71 6.00 -23.88
C LEU A 127 -20.85 6.70 -24.64
N ARG A 128 -22.02 6.73 -24.01
CA ARG A 128 -23.14 7.62 -24.35
C ARG A 128 -23.14 8.85 -23.44
N SER A 129 -22.67 8.69 -22.21
CA SER A 129 -22.37 9.74 -21.24
C SER A 129 -21.28 9.23 -20.29
N ASN A 130 -20.79 10.08 -19.39
CA ASN A 130 -19.84 9.72 -18.32
C ASN A 130 -20.33 8.63 -17.35
N THR A 131 -21.54 8.08 -17.52
CA THR A 131 -22.17 7.08 -16.65
C THR A 131 -22.93 6.01 -17.44
N ARG A 132 -22.89 6.04 -18.77
CA ARG A 132 -23.69 5.17 -19.64
C ARG A 132 -22.92 4.78 -20.90
N SER A 133 -23.12 3.56 -21.37
CA SER A 133 -22.68 3.11 -22.70
C SER A 133 -23.90 2.92 -23.63
N TYR A 134 -23.67 2.54 -24.89
CA TYR A 134 -24.76 2.07 -25.76
C TYR A 134 -25.13 0.59 -25.51
N ASN A 135 -24.26 -0.17 -24.85
CA ASN A 135 -24.43 -1.59 -24.56
C ASN A 135 -25.39 -1.79 -23.37
N LYS A 136 -26.48 -2.55 -23.59
CA LYS A 136 -27.51 -2.77 -22.57
C LYS A 136 -26.98 -3.50 -21.34
N HIS A 137 -26.13 -4.51 -21.53
CA HIS A 137 -25.59 -5.30 -20.43
C HIS A 137 -24.59 -4.48 -19.60
N MET A 138 -23.70 -3.74 -20.26
CA MET A 138 -22.79 -2.81 -19.57
C MET A 138 -23.58 -1.80 -18.72
N ASN A 139 -24.66 -1.21 -19.25
CA ASN A 139 -25.49 -0.30 -18.46
C ASN A 139 -26.16 -0.95 -17.22
N LEU A 140 -26.37 -2.27 -17.20
CA LEU A 140 -26.84 -2.96 -15.99
C LEU A 140 -25.74 -2.99 -14.92
N ILE A 141 -24.51 -3.31 -15.33
CA ILE A 141 -23.33 -3.31 -14.46
C ILE A 141 -23.06 -1.91 -13.92
N LEU A 142 -22.99 -0.89 -14.79
CA LEU A 142 -22.73 0.49 -14.38
C LEU A 142 -23.76 1.00 -13.36
N ARG A 143 -25.03 0.60 -13.48
CA ARG A 143 -26.08 0.94 -12.51
C ARG A 143 -25.99 0.14 -11.22
N LYS A 144 -25.62 -1.14 -11.29
CA LYS A 144 -25.48 -2.01 -10.11
C LYS A 144 -24.46 -1.44 -9.11
N TYR A 145 -23.38 -0.85 -9.61
CA TYR A 145 -22.27 -0.30 -8.81
C TYR A 145 -22.28 1.23 -8.72
N ASP A 146 -23.40 1.88 -9.06
CA ASP A 146 -23.57 3.35 -9.03
C ASP A 146 -22.40 4.15 -9.65
N ILE A 147 -21.88 3.66 -10.78
CA ILE A 147 -20.68 4.21 -11.43
C ILE A 147 -20.90 5.68 -11.80
N LYS A 148 -20.03 6.55 -11.28
CA LYS A 148 -20.04 7.99 -11.56
C LYS A 148 -19.15 8.38 -12.75
N SER A 149 -18.18 7.54 -13.09
CA SER A 149 -17.31 7.76 -14.23
C SER A 149 -17.10 6.51 -15.07
N TYR A 150 -17.40 6.69 -16.35
CA TYR A 150 -17.21 5.75 -17.44
C TYR A 150 -16.65 6.54 -18.61
N SER A 151 -15.40 6.26 -18.96
CA SER A 151 -14.67 7.00 -20.01
C SER A 151 -14.10 6.02 -21.03
N TYR A 152 -13.91 6.51 -22.26
CA TYR A 152 -13.35 5.75 -23.37
C TYR A 152 -12.24 6.57 -24.01
N HIS A 153 -11.07 5.95 -24.15
CA HIS A 153 -9.84 6.53 -24.63
C HIS A 153 -9.31 5.69 -25.78
N PRO A 154 -9.41 6.15 -27.04
CA PRO A 154 -8.71 5.53 -28.15
C PRO A 154 -7.25 6.00 -28.19
N PHE A 155 -6.32 5.10 -28.48
CA PHE A 155 -4.94 5.45 -28.82
C PHE A 155 -4.76 5.34 -30.33
N VAL A 156 -4.36 6.45 -30.95
CA VAL A 156 -4.22 6.57 -32.40
C VAL A 156 -2.76 6.86 -32.74
N LEU A 157 -2.17 6.02 -33.59
CA LEU A 157 -0.82 6.22 -34.13
C LEU A 157 -0.92 6.30 -35.66
N ASN A 158 -0.38 7.38 -36.25
CA ASN A 158 -0.38 7.60 -37.70
C ASN A 158 -1.77 7.58 -38.38
N GLY A 159 -2.83 7.87 -37.63
CA GLY A 159 -4.22 7.87 -38.13
C GLY A 159 -4.95 6.55 -37.94
N ASP A 160 -4.24 5.48 -37.57
CA ASP A 160 -4.82 4.20 -37.21
C ASP A 160 -5.01 4.15 -35.68
N THR A 161 -6.23 3.81 -35.25
CA THR A 161 -6.40 3.39 -33.84
C THR A 161 -5.60 2.11 -33.68
N LEU A 162 -4.77 1.99 -32.64
CA LEU A 162 -4.02 0.76 -32.34
C LEU A 162 -4.63 0.00 -31.16
N TRP A 163 -5.16 0.73 -30.17
CA TRP A 163 -5.86 0.15 -29.02
C TRP A 163 -6.88 1.13 -28.44
N ARG A 164 -7.78 0.60 -27.64
CA ARG A 164 -8.87 1.32 -26.97
C ARG A 164 -8.89 0.94 -25.51
N THR A 165 -9.20 1.90 -24.65
CA THR A 165 -9.32 1.69 -23.22
C THR A 165 -10.64 2.27 -22.73
N ILE A 166 -11.38 1.51 -21.94
CA ILE A 166 -12.49 2.02 -21.14
C ILE A 166 -12.02 2.06 -19.70
N THR A 167 -12.18 3.22 -19.05
CA THR A 167 -11.85 3.39 -17.64
C THR A 167 -13.14 3.58 -16.85
N ILE A 168 -13.31 2.76 -15.82
CA ILE A 168 -14.45 2.77 -14.91
C ILE A 168 -13.94 3.13 -13.52
N LEU A 169 -14.50 4.18 -12.92
CA LEU A 169 -14.21 4.52 -11.53
C LEU A 169 -15.39 4.05 -10.68
N SER A 170 -15.13 3.06 -9.83
CA SER A 170 -16.06 2.54 -8.83
C SER A 170 -15.67 3.00 -7.44
N HIS A 171 -16.55 2.78 -6.46
CA HIS A 171 -16.09 2.76 -5.08
C HIS A 171 -15.04 1.67 -4.90
N TYR A 172 -14.07 1.90 -4.01
CA TYR A 172 -12.97 0.95 -3.79
C TYR A 172 -13.48 -0.44 -3.39
N GLN A 173 -14.42 -0.51 -2.45
CA GLN A 173 -15.04 -1.76 -1.99
C GLN A 173 -15.79 -2.53 -3.10
N ASP A 174 -16.23 -1.82 -4.14
CA ASP A 174 -16.97 -2.40 -5.26
C ASP A 174 -16.06 -2.87 -6.40
N ALA A 175 -14.77 -2.54 -6.37
CA ALA A 175 -13.86 -2.77 -7.49
C ALA A 175 -13.70 -4.26 -7.82
N LEU A 176 -13.54 -5.11 -6.80
CA LEU A 176 -13.36 -6.56 -7.01
C LEU A 176 -14.68 -7.24 -7.45
N PRO A 177 -15.83 -7.01 -6.80
CA PRO A 177 -17.11 -7.50 -7.32
C PRO A 177 -17.41 -7.02 -8.74
N LEU A 178 -17.14 -5.74 -9.05
CA LEU A 178 -17.34 -5.17 -10.37
C LEU A 178 -16.44 -5.84 -11.41
N TYR A 179 -15.18 -6.10 -11.10
CA TYR A 179 -14.27 -6.86 -11.96
C TYR A 179 -14.86 -8.21 -12.34
N TYR A 180 -15.38 -8.96 -11.37
CA TYR A 180 -16.00 -10.25 -11.63
C TYR A 180 -17.27 -10.17 -12.47
N ASP A 181 -18.14 -9.20 -12.19
CA ASP A 181 -19.32 -8.95 -13.01
C ASP A 181 -18.94 -8.62 -14.46
N LEU A 182 -17.91 -7.80 -14.67
CA LEU A 182 -17.38 -7.51 -16.00
C LEU A 182 -16.81 -8.76 -16.68
N LEU A 183 -16.15 -9.65 -15.93
CA LEU A 183 -15.68 -10.96 -16.44
C LEU A 183 -16.83 -11.85 -16.95
N THR A 184 -18.02 -11.74 -16.36
CA THR A 184 -19.21 -12.49 -16.83
C THR A 184 -19.87 -11.89 -18.07
N ASN A 185 -19.49 -10.66 -18.43
CA ASN A 185 -20.01 -9.99 -19.60
C ASN A 185 -19.31 -10.55 -20.84
N ASN A 186 -20.06 -11.19 -21.74
CA ASN A 186 -19.58 -11.78 -23.00
C ASN A 186 -19.04 -10.76 -24.03
N ASN A 187 -18.64 -9.57 -23.58
CA ASN A 187 -17.97 -8.62 -24.42
C ASN A 187 -16.52 -9.08 -24.61
N LEU A 188 -16.05 -9.10 -25.85
CA LEU A 188 -14.70 -9.53 -26.20
C LEU A 188 -13.68 -8.42 -25.87
N TYR A 189 -13.53 -8.08 -24.59
CA TYR A 189 -12.32 -7.39 -24.16
C TYR A 189 -11.19 -8.40 -24.12
N GLU A 190 -9.99 -7.94 -24.45
CA GLU A 190 -8.80 -8.78 -24.36
C GLU A 190 -8.29 -8.81 -22.94
N TYR A 191 -8.36 -7.67 -22.26
CA TYR A 191 -7.96 -7.57 -20.88
C TYR A 191 -8.81 -6.63 -20.03
N ILE A 192 -8.97 -7.04 -18.76
CA ILE A 192 -9.48 -6.22 -17.67
C ILE A 192 -8.44 -6.27 -16.56
N PHE A 193 -8.10 -5.12 -16.00
CA PHE A 193 -7.34 -5.06 -14.76
C PHE A 193 -7.86 -3.96 -13.84
N ILE A 194 -7.57 -4.15 -12.55
CA ILE A 194 -7.83 -3.17 -11.50
C ILE A 194 -6.50 -2.48 -11.20
N SER A 195 -6.44 -1.16 -11.31
CA SER A 195 -5.29 -0.41 -10.80
C SER A 195 -5.63 0.21 -9.46
N SER A 196 -4.67 0.21 -8.53
CA SER A 196 -4.71 1.04 -7.34
C SER A 196 -3.60 2.10 -7.41
N PHE A 197 -4.03 3.33 -7.67
CA PHE A 197 -3.50 4.67 -7.29
C PHE A 197 -2.06 5.11 -7.63
N ARG A 198 -1.92 6.44 -7.60
CA ARG A 198 -0.66 7.22 -7.59
C ARG A 198 -0.13 7.36 -6.17
N THR A 199 1.18 7.37 -6.02
CA THR A 199 1.83 8.05 -4.90
C THR A 199 1.99 9.53 -5.20
N PHE A 200 1.37 10.41 -4.40
CA PHE A 200 1.87 11.78 -4.24
C PHE A 200 2.35 11.91 -2.81
N GLY A 201 3.67 11.84 -2.62
CA GLY A 201 4.32 12.09 -1.35
C GLY A 201 5.44 13.09 -1.58
N ASP A 202 5.53 14.10 -0.71
CA ASP A 202 6.71 14.96 -0.66
C ASP A 202 7.95 14.09 -0.41
N SER A 203 9.06 14.48 -1.03
CA SER A 203 10.33 13.78 -1.16
C SER A 203 11.11 13.60 0.16
N SER A 204 10.44 13.58 1.31
CA SER A 204 11.10 13.26 2.59
C SER A 204 11.22 11.74 2.73
N ASN A 205 12.46 11.26 2.56
CA ASN A 205 12.93 9.88 2.72
C ASN A 205 12.02 8.98 3.62
N PRO A 206 10.98 8.31 3.05
CA PRO A 206 9.95 7.63 3.84
C PRO A 206 10.47 6.35 4.50
N CYS A 207 11.64 5.90 4.08
CA CYS A 207 12.18 4.60 4.43
C CYS A 207 12.85 4.55 5.79
N GLY A 208 13.26 5.71 6.33
CA GLY A 208 13.77 5.90 7.69
C GLY A 208 14.29 4.61 8.36
N PRO A 209 13.69 4.16 9.46
CA PRO A 209 14.07 2.90 10.13
C PRO A 209 13.44 1.62 9.57
N TYR A 210 12.56 1.76 8.57
CA TYR A 210 11.74 0.67 8.06
C TYR A 210 12.48 -0.12 6.97
N SER A 211 13.46 0.48 6.30
CA SER A 211 14.31 -0.25 5.34
C SER A 211 15.03 -1.40 6.04
N GLY A 212 14.87 -2.62 5.52
CA GLY A 212 15.37 -3.85 6.14
C GLY A 212 16.82 -3.71 6.63
N ILE A 213 16.99 -3.90 7.93
CA ILE A 213 18.24 -3.72 8.69
C ILE A 213 19.52 -4.15 7.93
N SER A 214 20.20 -3.19 7.31
CA SER A 214 21.65 -3.14 6.97
C SER A 214 21.93 -1.73 6.39
N ASP A 215 23.04 -1.03 6.61
CA ASP A 215 24.30 -1.22 7.31
C ASP A 215 24.68 0.10 7.98
N GLU A 216 25.65 0.07 8.91
CA GLU A 216 26.25 1.21 9.62
C GLU A 216 26.37 2.50 8.79
N VAL A 217 25.32 3.32 8.79
CA VAL A 217 25.49 4.76 8.70
C VAL A 217 25.94 5.16 10.09
N GLU A 218 27.14 5.74 10.24
CA GLU A 218 27.66 6.25 11.52
C GLU A 218 26.54 6.95 12.28
N SER A 219 25.98 6.24 13.27
CA SER A 219 24.82 6.72 13.98
C SER A 219 25.28 7.87 14.86
N THR A 220 24.62 9.02 14.75
CA THR A 220 24.85 10.18 15.64
C THR A 220 24.48 9.91 17.10
N PHE A 221 23.98 8.71 17.39
CA PHE A 221 23.60 8.24 18.71
C PHE A 221 24.23 6.87 19.02
N LYS A 222 24.29 6.54 20.31
CA LYS A 222 24.80 5.27 20.85
C LYS A 222 23.82 4.71 21.87
N ILE A 223 23.75 3.37 21.93
CA ILE A 223 23.00 2.63 22.95
C ILE A 223 23.99 1.81 23.76
N PHE A 224 23.93 1.92 25.08
CA PHE A 224 24.75 1.10 25.96
C PHE A 224 24.10 0.85 27.33
N PRO A 225 24.41 -0.27 27.99
CA PRO A 225 25.21 -1.38 27.45
C PRO A 225 24.44 -2.13 26.34
N ASN A 226 25.17 -2.76 25.41
CA ASN A 226 24.63 -3.67 24.42
C ASN A 226 25.70 -4.76 24.15
N PRO A 227 25.53 -6.01 24.62
CA PRO A 227 24.34 -6.57 25.27
C PRO A 227 23.97 -5.92 26.61
N ALA A 228 22.68 -5.92 26.94
CA ALA A 228 22.08 -5.26 28.11
C ALA A 228 21.40 -6.27 29.05
N GLN A 229 21.37 -5.97 30.35
CA GLN A 229 20.68 -6.78 31.36
C GLN A 229 19.38 -6.12 31.83
N ASP A 230 19.47 -5.07 32.65
CA ASP A 230 18.29 -4.47 33.29
C ASP A 230 17.82 -3.19 32.58
N GLU A 231 18.78 -2.40 32.09
CA GLU A 231 18.54 -1.07 31.53
C GLU A 231 19.47 -0.78 30.36
N ILE A 232 19.01 0.10 29.47
CA ILE A 232 19.80 0.70 28.38
C ILE A 232 19.73 2.21 28.47
N LEU A 233 20.83 2.86 28.09
CA LEU A 233 20.96 4.31 27.99
C LEU A 233 21.10 4.72 26.53
N ILE A 234 20.42 5.79 26.15
CA ILE A 234 20.57 6.45 24.85
C ILE A 234 21.46 7.69 25.02
N SER A 235 22.46 7.83 24.16
CA SER A 235 23.36 8.99 24.12
C SER A 235 23.46 9.54 22.70
N GLY A 236 23.65 10.86 22.55
CA GLY A 236 23.83 11.53 21.24
C GLY A 236 22.53 11.98 20.56
N VAL A 237 21.36 11.59 21.09
CA VAL A 237 20.05 12.09 20.67
C VAL A 237 19.19 12.44 21.88
N ILE A 238 18.37 13.48 21.77
CA ILE A 238 17.34 13.80 22.75
C ILE A 238 16.03 13.17 22.25
N PRO A 239 15.60 12.04 22.84
CA PRO A 239 14.37 11.38 22.44
C PRO A 239 13.14 12.15 22.93
N GLU A 240 12.18 12.35 22.04
CA GLU A 240 10.80 12.72 22.37
C GLU A 240 10.02 11.48 22.82
N SER A 241 10.21 10.37 22.11
CA SER A 241 9.64 9.08 22.48
C SER A 241 10.59 7.93 22.14
N VAL A 242 10.47 6.85 22.91
CA VAL A 242 11.21 5.62 22.68
C VAL A 242 10.32 4.41 22.80
N ILE A 243 10.43 3.52 21.82
CA ILE A 243 9.62 2.31 21.71
C ILE A 243 10.56 1.12 21.51
N VAL A 244 10.35 0.04 22.24
CA VAL A 244 11.06 -1.23 22.03
C VAL A 244 10.11 -2.24 21.41
N TYR A 245 10.58 -2.88 20.34
CA TYR A 245 9.88 -3.94 19.63
C TYR A 245 10.61 -5.27 19.76
N ASP A 246 9.87 -6.38 19.79
CA ASP A 246 10.46 -7.71 19.60
C ASP A 246 10.86 -7.94 18.13
N VAL A 247 11.50 -9.08 17.84
CA VAL A 247 11.92 -9.43 16.47
C VAL A 247 10.76 -9.60 15.48
N LEU A 248 9.53 -9.73 15.97
CA LEU A 248 8.32 -9.79 15.14
C LEU A 248 7.68 -8.41 14.97
N GLY A 249 8.33 -7.34 15.44
CA GLY A 249 7.84 -5.97 15.36
C GLY A 249 6.69 -5.67 16.31
N LYS A 250 6.44 -6.49 17.34
CA LYS A 250 5.42 -6.19 18.37
C LYS A 250 6.03 -5.26 19.43
N MET A 251 5.30 -4.21 19.79
CA MET A 251 5.70 -3.30 20.86
C MET A 251 5.73 -4.02 22.22
N VAL A 252 6.85 -3.98 22.93
CA VAL A 252 7.09 -4.72 24.18
C VAL A 252 7.48 -3.87 25.38
N VAL A 253 8.01 -2.66 25.19
CA VAL A 253 8.34 -1.74 26.31
C VAL A 253 7.84 -0.33 26.03
N THR A 254 7.29 0.28 27.07
CA THR A 254 6.69 1.63 27.03
C THR A 254 7.20 2.57 28.12
N LYS A 255 8.10 2.13 29.02
CA LYS A 255 8.62 2.96 30.12
C LYS A 255 10.00 3.52 29.81
N PHE A 256 10.00 4.63 29.09
CA PHE A 256 11.15 5.49 28.89
C PHE A 256 11.21 6.57 29.99
N ASP A 257 12.37 6.72 30.62
CA ASP A 257 12.64 7.82 31.56
C ASP A 257 13.37 8.95 30.82
N ALA A 258 12.65 10.02 30.54
CA ALA A 258 13.15 11.19 29.83
C ALA A 258 14.16 12.02 30.64
N GLU A 259 14.16 11.93 31.98
CA GLU A 259 15.14 12.65 32.80
C GLU A 259 16.51 11.99 32.74
N THR A 260 16.54 10.65 32.66
CA THR A 260 17.78 9.88 32.69
C THR A 260 18.20 9.32 31.33
N ASN A 261 17.36 9.47 30.29
CA ASN A 261 17.50 8.83 28.97
C ASN A 261 17.68 7.30 29.07
N LYS A 262 17.00 6.68 30.04
CA LYS A 262 17.06 5.24 30.32
C LYS A 262 15.78 4.52 29.96
N ILE A 263 15.92 3.25 29.60
CA ILE A 263 14.79 2.36 29.35
C ILE A 263 15.00 1.10 30.19
N ASN A 264 14.00 0.76 30.99
CA ASN A 264 14.00 -0.46 31.77
C ASN A 264 13.51 -1.63 30.92
N ILE A 265 14.40 -2.58 30.66
CA ILE A 265 14.13 -3.79 29.89
C ILE A 265 14.23 -5.06 30.74
N LYS A 266 14.38 -4.94 32.06
CA LYS A 266 14.57 -6.05 33.01
C LYS A 266 13.51 -7.16 32.92
N HIS A 267 12.30 -6.79 32.53
CA HIS A 267 11.16 -7.70 32.43
C HIS A 267 11.08 -8.42 31.07
N LEU A 268 11.90 -8.04 30.10
CA LEU A 268 11.97 -8.71 28.81
C LEU A 268 12.77 -10.01 28.92
N PRO A 269 12.35 -11.09 28.25
CA PRO A 269 13.16 -12.28 28.06
C PRO A 269 14.49 -12.00 27.35
N ASP A 270 15.44 -12.91 27.47
CA ASP A 270 16.69 -12.83 26.72
C ASP A 270 16.42 -13.01 25.22
N GLY A 271 17.04 -12.16 24.41
CA GLY A 271 16.74 -12.12 22.98
C GLY A 271 17.19 -10.86 22.27
N LEU A 272 16.88 -10.81 20.96
CA LEU A 272 17.11 -9.65 20.12
C LEU A 272 15.86 -8.75 20.12
N TYR A 273 16.07 -7.44 20.18
CA TYR A 273 15.03 -6.42 20.17
C TYR A 273 15.41 -5.29 19.22
N ILE A 274 14.41 -4.54 18.76
CA ILE A 274 14.60 -3.34 17.94
C ILE A 274 14.18 -2.13 18.77
N LEU A 275 15.09 -1.16 18.91
CA LEU A 275 14.79 0.14 19.49
C LEU A 275 14.37 1.11 18.40
N LYS A 276 13.28 1.84 18.62
CA LYS A 276 12.88 2.99 17.80
C LYS A 276 12.90 4.25 18.67
N ILE A 277 13.59 5.28 18.21
CA ILE A 277 13.67 6.59 18.85
C ILE A 277 13.06 7.62 17.91
N ILE A 278 12.14 8.43 18.42
CA ILE A 278 11.66 9.64 17.74
C ILE A 278 12.24 10.81 18.53
N SER A 279 13.00 11.69 17.88
CA SER A 279 13.57 12.89 18.51
C SER A 279 12.64 14.09 18.40
N ASN A 280 12.92 15.13 19.20
CA ASN A 280 12.15 16.38 19.21
C ASN A 280 12.11 17.12 17.86
N ASP A 281 13.05 16.84 16.94
CA ASP A 281 13.04 17.36 15.56
C ASP A 281 12.34 16.42 14.57
N ALA A 282 11.49 15.52 15.08
CA ALA A 282 10.74 14.49 14.36
C ALA A 282 11.60 13.53 13.53
N LYS A 283 12.91 13.43 13.81
CA LYS A 283 13.77 12.41 13.19
C LYS A 283 13.57 11.08 13.88
N MET A 284 13.67 10.03 13.07
CA MET A 284 13.44 8.66 13.50
C MET A 284 14.75 7.88 13.39
N TYR A 285 15.11 7.22 14.48
CA TYR A 285 16.32 6.39 14.57
C TYR A 285 15.93 4.98 15.00
N THR A 286 16.65 3.98 14.51
CA THR A 286 16.52 2.60 14.98
C THR A 286 17.86 1.92 15.19
N ASP A 287 17.88 0.99 16.12
CA ASP A 287 19.05 0.15 16.40
C ASP A 287 18.63 -1.20 17.01
N LYS A 288 19.54 -2.16 17.01
CA LYS A 288 19.36 -3.49 17.60
C LYS A 288 19.86 -3.51 19.05
N ILE A 289 19.11 -4.16 19.93
CA ILE A 289 19.52 -4.43 21.31
C ILE A 289 19.54 -5.93 21.56
N ILE A 290 20.59 -6.42 22.21
CA ILE A 290 20.71 -7.79 22.67
C ILE A 290 20.47 -7.81 24.19
N LYS A 291 19.43 -8.49 24.66
CA LYS A 291 19.09 -8.67 26.09
C LYS A 291 19.63 -10.01 26.62
N GLN A 292 20.26 -9.98 27.80
CA GLN A 292 20.89 -11.13 28.50
C GLN A 292 20.65 -11.10 30.01
#